data_AF-A0A2N5AAC1-F1
#
_entry.id   AF-A0A2N5AAC1-F1
#
_cell.length_a   1.000
_cell.length_b   1.000
_cell.length_c   1.000
_cell.angle_alpha   90.00
_cell.angle_beta   90.00
_cell.angle_gamma   90.00
#
_symmetry.space_group_name_H-M   'P 1'
#
loop_
_entity.id
_entity.type
_entity.pdbx_description
1 polymer ?
#
loop_
_entity_poly.entity_id
_entity_poly.type
_entity_poly.pdbx_seq_one_letter_code
_entity_poly.pdbx_strand_id
1 'polypeptide(L)'
;LGCLWASLVWALMPLETPRWQAILAHHETYFPHINPHRPRPLDPLRYLLQSLWLLATRVPEPEKKVNWRSLAALEGVHGRYTQWLEKLPEQVNARTGHLDKQKELAHLNPKLRRVILGGVTFCSLVLALMCITQPFNPLSQFIFLMLLWGVALLVRRIPGRFSALMLIVLSLTVSCRYIWWRYTSTLNWNDPVSLVCGIILLFAETYAWVVLVLGYFQVVWPLNRQPVPLPEDMDLWPTVDIFVPTYNEDLNVVKNTIYASQGIDWPKDKLNIWILDDGGREAFRQFAKDVGVHYIARTSHEHAKAGNINNALKYAKGEFVSIFDCDHVPTRSFLQMTMGWFLKEKELAMMQTPHHFFSPDPFERNLGRFRKTPNEGTLFYGLVQDGNDMWDATFFCGSCAVIRRGPLDEIGGIAVETVTEDAHTSLR
;
A
#
# COMPACT_ATOMS: atom_id res chain seq x y z
N LEU A 1 32.11 -42.30 25.00
CA LEU A 1 32.14 -41.17 25.99
C LEU A 1 30.81 -40.98 26.72
N GLY A 2 29.66 -40.86 26.02
CA GLY A 2 28.36 -40.58 26.67
C GLY A 2 27.95 -41.58 27.76
N CYS A 3 28.13 -42.88 27.53
CA CYS A 3 27.81 -43.92 28.53
C CYS A 3 28.72 -43.89 29.77
N LEU A 4 29.97 -43.44 29.62
CA LEU A 4 30.97 -43.37 30.70
C LEU A 4 30.71 -42.15 31.60
N TRP A 5 30.24 -41.05 31.01
CA TRP A 5 29.75 -39.89 31.76
C TRP A 5 28.40 -40.16 32.44
N ALA A 6 27.49 -40.87 31.77
CA ALA A 6 26.21 -41.25 32.38
C ALA A 6 26.38 -42.20 33.56
N SER A 7 27.30 -43.16 33.50
CA SER A 7 27.60 -44.06 34.61
C SER A 7 28.33 -43.37 35.76
N LEU A 8 29.24 -42.43 35.48
CA LEU A 8 29.88 -41.58 36.51
C LEU A 8 28.86 -40.69 37.23
N VAL A 9 27.91 -40.10 36.50
CA VAL A 9 26.85 -39.26 37.06
C VAL A 9 25.86 -40.09 37.88
N TRP A 10 25.51 -41.30 37.42
CA TRP A 10 24.64 -42.23 38.16
C TRP A 10 25.31 -42.79 39.42
N ALA A 11 26.65 -42.95 39.42
CA ALA A 11 27.41 -43.41 40.58
C ALA A 11 27.66 -42.31 41.64
N LEU A 12 27.77 -41.03 41.21
CA LEU A 12 28.10 -39.91 42.11
C LEU A 12 26.87 -39.10 42.56
N MET A 13 25.76 -39.16 41.82
CA MET A 13 24.52 -38.48 42.18
C MET A 13 23.36 -39.47 42.31
N PRO A 14 22.66 -39.52 43.45
CA PRO A 14 21.49 -40.38 43.61
C PRO A 14 20.30 -39.78 42.87
N LEU A 15 20.25 -40.03 41.55
CA LEU A 15 19.23 -39.54 40.61
C LEU A 15 17.81 -40.08 40.91
N GLU A 16 17.69 -41.06 41.80
CA GLU A 16 16.42 -41.63 42.27
C GLU A 16 15.87 -40.92 43.53
N THR A 17 16.59 -39.93 44.07
CA THR A 17 16.09 -39.19 45.22
C THR A 17 14.81 -38.41 44.89
N PRO A 18 13.82 -38.35 45.80
CA PRO A 18 12.56 -37.65 45.57
C PRO A 18 12.75 -36.18 45.19
N ARG A 19 13.82 -35.54 45.68
CA ARG A 19 14.19 -34.16 45.36
C ARG A 19 14.65 -34.00 43.91
N TRP A 20 15.43 -34.95 43.39
CA TRP A 20 15.86 -34.90 42.00
C TRP A 20 14.72 -35.22 41.03
N GLN A 21 13.87 -36.19 41.38
CA GLN A 21 12.63 -36.47 40.64
C GLN A 21 11.68 -35.28 40.63
N ALA A 22 11.59 -34.51 41.74
CA ALA A 22 10.83 -33.27 41.77
C ALA A 22 11.39 -32.20 40.83
N ILE A 23 12.72 -32.05 40.74
CA ILE A 23 13.38 -31.11 39.81
C ILE A 23 13.14 -31.52 38.34
N LEU A 24 13.22 -32.82 38.03
CA LEU A 24 12.91 -33.35 36.70
C LEU A 24 11.43 -33.15 36.33
N ALA A 25 10.51 -33.40 37.26
CA ALA A 25 9.08 -33.18 37.05
C ALA A 25 8.72 -31.71 36.82
N HIS A 26 9.52 -30.78 37.35
CA HIS A 26 9.36 -29.33 37.18
C HIS A 26 10.42 -28.74 36.25
N HIS A 27 11.03 -29.58 35.40
CA HIS A 27 12.10 -29.15 34.49
C HIS A 27 11.63 -28.04 33.55
N GLU A 28 10.41 -28.14 33.00
CA GLU A 28 9.83 -27.09 32.16
C GLU A 28 9.67 -25.75 32.90
N THR A 29 9.45 -25.80 34.21
CA THR A 29 9.31 -24.59 35.04
C THR A 29 10.67 -23.95 35.33
N TYR A 30 11.70 -24.75 35.62
CA TYR A 30 13.03 -24.25 35.97
C TYR A 30 13.91 -23.92 34.76
N PHE A 31 13.74 -24.66 33.66
CA PHE A 31 14.53 -24.57 32.42
C PHE A 31 13.65 -24.50 31.16
N PRO A 32 12.68 -23.56 31.05
CA PRO A 32 11.70 -23.52 29.96
C PRO A 32 12.30 -23.37 28.55
N HIS A 33 13.54 -22.88 28.47
CA HIS A 33 14.24 -22.61 27.21
C HIS A 33 15.14 -23.77 26.75
N ILE A 34 15.21 -24.89 27.49
CA ILE A 34 16.02 -26.05 27.15
C ILE A 34 15.12 -27.26 26.93
N ASN A 35 15.20 -27.89 25.75
CA ASN A 35 14.41 -29.08 25.44
C ASN A 35 15.28 -30.35 25.59
N PRO A 36 15.02 -31.22 26.60
CA PRO A 36 15.80 -32.43 26.84
C PRO A 36 15.80 -33.41 25.66
N HIS A 37 14.75 -33.40 24.83
CA HIS A 37 14.59 -34.31 23.71
C HIS A 37 15.29 -33.84 22.43
N ARG A 38 15.83 -32.61 22.39
CA ARG A 38 16.60 -32.05 21.26
C ARG A 38 17.79 -31.21 21.74
N PRO A 39 18.86 -31.85 22.26
CA PRO A 39 19.99 -31.14 22.84
C PRO A 39 20.76 -30.35 21.78
N ARG A 40 21.09 -29.09 22.09
CA ARG A 40 21.95 -28.20 21.30
C ARG A 40 23.34 -28.13 21.93
N PRO A 41 24.40 -27.83 21.15
CA PRO A 41 25.78 -27.81 21.65
C PRO A 41 26.03 -26.89 22.86
N LEU A 42 25.24 -25.82 23.00
CA LEU A 42 25.39 -24.83 24.08
C LEU A 42 24.44 -25.06 25.27
N ASP A 43 23.63 -26.12 25.27
CA ASP A 43 22.70 -26.39 26.36
C ASP A 43 23.38 -26.67 27.72
N PRO A 44 24.57 -27.31 27.82
CA PRO A 44 25.28 -27.44 29.09
C PRO A 44 25.61 -26.09 29.74
N LEU A 45 26.00 -25.10 28.94
CA LEU A 45 26.28 -23.74 29.42
C LEU A 45 25.00 -23.04 29.89
N ARG A 46 23.88 -23.26 29.20
CA ARG A 46 22.56 -22.71 29.57
C ARG A 46 22.03 -23.31 30.87
N TYR A 47 22.18 -24.62 31.05
CA TYR A 47 21.87 -25.29 32.32
C TYR A 47 22.68 -24.69 33.47
N LEU A 48 23.98 -24.48 33.28
CA LEU A 48 24.86 -23.91 34.30
C LEU A 48 24.47 -22.48 34.66
N LEU A 49 24.26 -21.61 33.66
CA LEU A 49 23.88 -20.21 33.87
C LEU A 49 22.51 -20.08 34.56
N GLN A 50 21.52 -20.84 34.11
CA GLN A 50 20.18 -20.83 34.71
C GLN A 50 20.20 -21.40 36.13
N SER A 51 21.00 -22.45 36.39
CA SER A 51 21.13 -23.01 37.74
C SER A 51 21.81 -22.04 38.71
N LEU A 52 22.87 -21.34 38.27
CA LEU A 52 23.51 -20.28 39.05
C LEU A 52 22.54 -19.12 39.33
N TRP A 53 21.71 -18.76 38.36
CA TRP A 53 20.67 -17.74 38.53
C TRP A 53 19.59 -18.17 39.54
N LEU A 54 19.10 -19.41 39.46
CA LEU A 54 18.12 -19.97 40.41
C LEU A 54 18.68 -20.15 41.82
N LEU A 55 20.00 -20.33 41.96
CA LEU A 55 20.68 -20.38 43.26
C LEU A 55 20.87 -18.98 43.87
N ALA A 56 21.11 -17.97 43.04
CA ALA A 56 21.33 -16.59 43.47
C ALA A 56 20.02 -15.80 43.67
N THR A 57 18.92 -16.22 43.05
CA THR A 57 17.62 -15.55 43.14
C THR A 57 16.60 -16.47 43.80
N ARG A 58 15.78 -15.94 44.73
CA ARG A 58 14.65 -16.71 45.26
C ARG A 58 13.68 -16.94 44.09
N VAL A 59 13.55 -18.20 43.68
CA VAL A 59 12.54 -18.63 42.70
C VAL A 59 11.18 -18.09 43.16
N PRO A 60 10.45 -17.35 42.32
CA PRO A 60 9.10 -16.92 42.66
C PRO A 60 8.25 -18.18 42.91
N GLU A 61 7.56 -18.26 44.05
CA GLU A 61 6.46 -19.21 44.19
C GLU A 61 5.49 -19.00 43.01
N PRO A 62 4.85 -20.07 42.49
CA PRO A 62 3.80 -19.92 41.49
C PRO A 62 2.81 -18.89 42.02
N GLU A 63 2.59 -17.83 41.24
CA GLU A 63 1.81 -16.66 41.64
C GLU A 63 0.60 -17.08 42.48
N LYS A 64 0.63 -16.74 43.78
CA LYS A 64 -0.63 -16.58 44.51
C LYS A 64 -1.43 -15.62 43.66
N LYS A 65 -2.50 -16.10 43.02
CA LYS A 65 -3.48 -15.28 42.31
C LYS A 65 -3.80 -14.11 43.23
N VAL A 66 -3.19 -12.97 42.94
CA VAL A 66 -3.47 -11.73 43.65
C VAL A 66 -4.97 -11.54 43.47
N ASN A 67 -5.70 -11.34 44.55
CA ASN A 67 -7.14 -11.20 44.47
C ASN A 67 -7.40 -9.81 43.87
N TRP A 68 -7.41 -9.70 42.53
CA TRP A 68 -7.57 -8.48 41.72
C TRP A 68 -8.99 -7.87 41.86
N ARG A 69 -9.65 -7.95 43.03
CA ARG A 69 -10.95 -7.31 43.27
C ARG A 69 -10.88 -5.79 43.17
N SER A 70 -9.73 -5.17 43.47
CA SER A 70 -9.51 -3.73 43.30
C SER A 70 -9.31 -3.31 41.83
N LEU A 71 -8.92 -4.24 40.96
CA LEU A 71 -8.73 -4.00 39.53
C LEU A 71 -9.87 -4.54 38.67
N ALA A 72 -10.75 -5.40 39.17
CA ALA A 72 -12.03 -5.72 38.54
C ALA A 72 -12.92 -4.47 38.35
N ALA A 73 -12.82 -3.50 39.27
CA ALA A 73 -13.44 -2.19 39.09
C ALA A 73 -12.81 -1.40 37.93
N LEU A 74 -11.48 -1.48 37.77
CA LEU A 74 -10.74 -0.87 36.66
C LEU A 74 -10.98 -1.60 35.34
N GLU A 75 -11.13 -2.93 35.32
CA GLU A 75 -11.55 -3.72 34.16
C GLU A 75 -13.00 -3.38 33.77
N GLY A 76 -13.89 -3.19 34.74
CA GLY A 76 -15.26 -2.74 34.48
C GLY A 76 -15.35 -1.29 34.00
N VAL A 77 -14.43 -0.41 34.42
CA VAL A 77 -14.30 0.96 33.89
C VAL A 77 -13.65 0.95 32.50
N HIS A 78 -12.61 0.15 32.31
CA HIS A 78 -11.95 -0.04 31.02
C HIS A 78 -12.91 -0.65 30.00
N GLY A 79 -13.70 -1.66 30.40
CA GLY A 79 -14.73 -2.28 29.57
C GLY A 79 -15.86 -1.32 29.19
N ARG A 80 -16.31 -0.48 30.14
CA ARG A 80 -17.26 0.60 29.86
C ARG A 80 -16.67 1.69 28.96
N TYR A 81 -15.41 2.03 29.16
CA TYR A 81 -14.69 3.02 28.35
C TYR A 81 -14.47 2.50 26.93
N THR A 82 -14.09 1.23 26.73
CA THR A 82 -13.95 0.62 25.41
C THR A 82 -15.30 0.50 24.72
N GLN A 83 -16.34 0.06 25.41
CA GLN A 83 -17.70 0.01 24.83
C GLN A 83 -18.24 1.39 24.48
N TRP A 84 -17.98 2.41 25.30
CA TRP A 84 -18.35 3.79 25.00
C TRP A 84 -17.56 4.33 23.79
N LEU A 85 -16.26 4.06 23.72
CA LEU A 85 -15.41 4.40 22.58
C LEU A 85 -15.82 3.70 21.29
N GLU A 86 -16.27 2.44 21.35
CA GLU A 86 -16.74 1.68 20.19
C GLU A 86 -18.09 2.18 19.68
N LYS A 87 -18.98 2.63 20.58
CA LYS A 87 -20.29 3.18 20.21
C LYS A 87 -20.26 4.64 19.76
N LEU A 88 -19.18 5.37 20.06
CA LEU A 88 -19.03 6.79 19.74
C LEU A 88 -19.08 7.08 18.24
N PRO A 89 -18.35 6.35 17.36
CA PRO A 89 -18.42 6.54 15.93
C PRO A 89 -19.81 6.24 15.34
N GLU A 90 -20.49 5.21 15.84
CA GLU A 90 -21.87 4.88 15.42
C GLU A 90 -22.85 5.99 15.79
N GLN A 91 -22.73 6.54 17.00
CA GLN A 91 -23.55 7.67 17.45
C GLN A 91 -23.27 8.96 16.67
N VAL A 92 -22.00 9.21 16.33
CA VAL A 92 -21.61 10.37 15.50
C VAL A 92 -22.11 10.19 14.08
N ASN A 93 -21.88 9.04 13.44
CA ASN A 93 -22.37 8.76 12.08
C ASN A 93 -23.90 8.78 11.99
N ALA A 94 -24.62 8.24 12.98
CA ALA A 94 -26.08 8.34 13.05
C ALA A 94 -26.55 9.80 13.17
N ARG A 95 -25.79 10.64 13.88
CA ARG A 95 -26.05 12.08 14.02
C ARG A 95 -25.54 12.93 12.85
N THR A 96 -24.61 12.49 12.03
CA THR A 96 -24.09 13.27 10.90
C THR A 96 -24.55 12.77 9.54
N GLY A 97 -25.10 11.55 9.44
CA GLY A 97 -25.60 10.98 8.18
C GLY A 97 -26.75 11.76 7.53
N HIS A 98 -27.44 12.64 8.27
CA HIS A 98 -28.44 13.56 7.71
C HIS A 98 -27.83 14.84 7.11
N LEU A 99 -26.63 15.25 7.54
CA LEU A 99 -25.91 16.41 7.00
C LEU A 99 -25.37 16.14 5.58
N ASP A 100 -25.12 14.88 5.22
CA ASP A 100 -24.78 14.51 3.85
C ASP A 100 -25.97 14.64 2.87
N LYS A 101 -27.21 14.53 3.37
CA LYS A 101 -28.43 14.68 2.55
C LYS A 101 -28.89 16.12 2.42
N GLN A 102 -28.62 16.96 3.41
CA GLN A 102 -28.89 18.39 3.34
C GLN A 102 -27.58 19.14 3.15
N LYS A 103 -27.25 19.48 1.90
CA LYS A 103 -26.22 20.49 1.61
C LYS A 103 -26.65 21.80 2.28
N GLU A 104 -26.28 22.02 3.53
CA GLU A 104 -26.73 23.14 4.38
C GLU A 104 -26.40 24.53 3.83
N LEU A 105 -25.60 24.62 2.75
CA LEU A 105 -25.29 25.88 2.06
C LEU A 105 -25.82 25.92 0.62
N ALA A 106 -26.53 24.90 0.15
CA ALA A 106 -27.02 24.83 -1.24
C ALA A 106 -28.21 25.78 -1.50
N HIS A 107 -28.92 26.20 -0.45
CA HIS A 107 -30.03 27.16 -0.55
C HIS A 107 -29.57 28.63 -0.55
N LEU A 108 -28.28 28.89 -0.31
CA LEU A 108 -27.70 30.23 -0.31
C LEU A 108 -27.22 30.63 -1.71
N ASN A 109 -27.24 31.94 -2.00
CA ASN A 109 -26.69 32.49 -3.24
C ASN A 109 -25.22 32.03 -3.39
N PRO A 110 -24.80 31.51 -4.57
CA PRO A 110 -23.45 31.01 -4.81
C PRO A 110 -22.34 32.03 -4.49
N LYS A 111 -22.60 33.33 -4.67
CA LYS A 111 -21.65 34.38 -4.28
C LYS A 111 -21.49 34.46 -2.75
N LEU A 112 -22.61 34.45 -2.02
CA LEU A 112 -22.62 34.49 -0.56
C LEU A 112 -21.96 33.24 0.05
N ARG A 113 -22.23 32.06 -0.52
CA ARG A 113 -21.57 30.81 -0.12
C ARG A 113 -20.04 30.89 -0.28
N ARG A 114 -19.55 31.42 -1.41
CA ARG A 114 -18.09 31.62 -1.63
C ARG A 114 -17.49 32.60 -0.63
N VAL A 115 -18.20 33.69 -0.31
CA VAL A 115 -17.74 34.67 0.69
C VAL A 115 -17.67 34.04 2.08
N ILE A 116 -18.70 33.30 2.50
CA ILE A 116 -18.72 32.62 3.80
C ILE A 116 -17.60 31.58 3.88
N LEU A 117 -17.48 30.70 2.87
CA LEU A 117 -16.42 29.69 2.82
C LEU A 117 -15.04 30.34 2.81
N GLY A 118 -14.83 31.38 2.00
CA GLY A 118 -13.57 32.13 1.96
C GLY A 118 -13.23 32.77 3.30
N GLY A 119 -14.22 33.35 4.00
CA GLY A 119 -14.04 33.90 5.35
C GLY A 119 -13.67 32.84 6.37
N VAL A 120 -14.35 31.69 6.38
CA VAL A 120 -14.01 30.56 7.27
C VAL A 120 -12.60 30.06 6.98
N THR A 121 -12.26 29.82 5.71
CA THR A 121 -10.92 29.37 5.32
C THR A 121 -9.84 30.37 5.72
N PHE A 122 -10.07 31.67 5.51
CA PHE A 122 -9.14 32.71 5.93
C PHE A 122 -8.93 32.71 7.45
N CYS A 123 -10.01 32.71 8.24
CA CYS A 123 -9.92 32.63 9.69
C CYS A 123 -9.20 31.36 10.16
N SER A 124 -9.48 30.20 9.55
CA SER A 124 -8.79 28.95 9.85
C SER A 124 -7.29 29.01 9.53
N LEU A 125 -6.91 29.62 8.41
CA LEU A 125 -5.51 29.81 8.04
C LEU A 125 -4.77 30.74 9.02
N VAL A 126 -5.41 31.83 9.46
CA VAL A 126 -4.85 32.72 10.49
C VAL A 126 -4.64 31.98 11.80
N LEU A 127 -5.64 31.22 12.26
CA LEU A 127 -5.52 30.41 13.48
C LEU A 127 -4.43 29.33 13.35
N ALA A 128 -4.34 28.67 12.21
CA ALA A 128 -3.30 27.69 11.93
C ALA A 128 -1.91 28.34 11.96
N LEU A 129 -1.75 29.51 11.34
CA LEU A 129 -0.48 30.27 11.34
C LEU A 129 -0.07 30.66 12.76
N MET A 130 -1.00 31.15 13.58
CA MET A 130 -0.74 31.46 14.99
C MET A 130 -0.34 30.20 15.76
N CYS A 131 -1.03 29.08 15.53
CA CYS A 131 -0.71 27.80 16.16
C CYS A 131 0.66 27.25 15.77
N ILE A 132 1.08 27.46 14.52
CA ILE A 132 2.38 27.01 14.00
C ILE A 132 3.52 27.88 14.51
N THR A 133 3.34 29.20 14.50
CA THR A 133 4.44 30.15 14.71
C THR A 133 4.70 30.51 16.18
N GLN A 134 3.70 30.34 17.06
CA GLN A 134 3.82 30.75 18.46
C GLN A 134 4.91 29.95 19.20
N PRO A 135 5.95 30.59 19.76
CA PRO A 135 6.99 29.89 20.51
C PRO A 135 6.42 29.37 21.83
N PHE A 136 6.49 28.05 22.05
CA PHE A 136 6.11 27.44 23.32
C PHE A 136 7.35 27.07 24.14
N ASN A 137 7.22 27.15 25.46
CA ASN A 137 8.18 26.49 26.32
C ASN A 137 8.06 24.94 26.16
N PRO A 138 9.08 24.15 26.55
CA PRO A 138 9.06 22.71 26.37
C PRO A 138 7.86 22.00 27.01
N LEU A 139 7.40 22.47 28.18
CA LEU A 139 6.26 21.89 28.89
C LEU A 139 4.95 22.11 28.13
N SER A 140 4.69 23.33 27.67
CA SER A 140 3.52 23.68 26.86
C SER A 140 3.52 22.95 25.52
N GLN A 141 4.68 22.80 24.89
CA GLN A 141 4.84 22.00 23.67
C GLN A 141 4.50 20.53 23.94
N PHE A 142 4.99 19.96 25.05
CA PHE A 142 4.68 18.59 25.43
C PHE A 142 3.18 18.38 25.67
N ILE A 143 2.54 19.25 26.46
CA ILE A 143 1.10 19.18 26.72
C ILE A 143 0.32 19.29 25.41
N PHE A 144 0.67 20.23 24.54
CA PHE A 144 0.03 20.41 23.24
C PHE A 144 0.13 19.14 22.36
N LEU A 145 1.31 18.54 22.25
CA LEU A 145 1.51 17.30 21.50
C LEU A 145 0.73 16.13 22.11
N MET A 146 0.70 16.00 23.44
CA MET A 146 -0.08 14.95 24.11
C MET A 146 -1.58 15.09 23.87
N LEU A 147 -2.10 16.33 23.85
CA LEU A 147 -3.50 16.60 23.52
C LEU A 147 -3.80 16.25 22.06
N LEU A 148 -2.98 16.71 21.10
CA LEU A 148 -3.16 16.39 19.68
C LEU A 148 -3.06 14.88 19.43
N TRP A 149 -2.13 14.20 20.10
CA TRP A 149 -2.00 12.75 20.03
C TRP A 149 -3.23 12.03 20.58
N GLY A 150 -3.76 12.48 21.73
CA GLY A 150 -5.02 11.97 22.28
C GLY A 150 -6.20 12.14 21.31
N VAL A 151 -6.33 13.32 20.69
CA VAL A 151 -7.35 13.58 19.66
C VAL A 151 -7.13 12.67 18.44
N ALA A 152 -5.91 12.51 17.96
CA ALA A 152 -5.60 11.64 16.82
C ALA A 152 -5.96 10.17 17.11
N LEU A 153 -5.71 9.67 18.33
CA LEU A 153 -6.10 8.31 18.73
C LEU A 153 -7.62 8.11 18.76
N LEU A 154 -8.38 9.14 19.15
CA LEU A 154 -9.85 9.11 19.12
C LEU A 154 -10.35 9.14 17.67
N VAL A 155 -9.85 10.09 16.86
CA VAL A 155 -10.26 10.28 15.46
C VAL A 155 -9.93 9.06 14.61
N ARG A 156 -8.78 8.40 14.82
CA ARG A 156 -8.36 7.20 14.07
C ARG A 156 -9.37 6.05 14.16
N ARG A 157 -10.20 5.99 15.20
CA ARG A 157 -11.23 4.95 15.35
C ARG A 157 -12.52 5.26 14.60
N ILE A 158 -12.71 6.49 14.15
CA ILE A 158 -13.90 6.89 13.41
C ILE A 158 -13.73 6.42 11.95
N PRO A 159 -14.61 5.55 11.43
CA PRO A 159 -14.55 5.15 10.03
C PRO A 159 -15.05 6.30 9.15
N GLY A 160 -14.45 6.44 7.97
CA GLY A 160 -14.87 7.40 6.95
C GLY A 160 -13.76 8.35 6.49
N ARG A 161 -14.07 9.16 5.48
CA ARG A 161 -13.10 10.07 4.84
C ARG A 161 -12.79 11.30 5.70
N PHE A 162 -13.75 11.76 6.51
CA PHE A 162 -13.57 12.90 7.39
C PHE A 162 -12.52 12.66 8.49
N SER A 163 -12.45 11.44 9.03
CA SER A 163 -11.43 11.12 10.04
C SER A 163 -10.02 11.14 9.44
N ALA A 164 -9.85 10.63 8.22
CA ALA A 164 -8.59 10.72 7.48
C ALA A 164 -8.18 12.19 7.26
N LEU A 165 -9.10 13.05 6.81
CA LEU A 165 -8.84 14.48 6.63
C LEU A 165 -8.44 15.18 7.94
N MET A 166 -9.13 14.87 9.03
CA MET A 166 -8.77 15.40 10.35
C MET A 166 -7.37 14.95 10.78
N LEU A 167 -7.01 13.68 10.56
CA LEU A 167 -5.66 13.18 10.85
C LEU A 167 -4.60 13.87 9.99
N ILE A 168 -4.88 14.13 8.71
CA ILE A 168 -4.00 14.92 7.83
C ILE A 168 -3.80 16.33 8.39
N VAL A 169 -4.87 17.03 8.78
CA VAL A 169 -4.79 18.39 9.36
C VAL A 169 -3.99 18.40 10.66
N LEU A 170 -4.21 17.43 11.55
CA LEU A 170 -3.45 17.30 12.79
C LEU A 170 -1.96 17.04 12.51
N SER A 171 -1.66 16.12 11.59
CA SER A 171 -0.30 15.80 11.16
C SER A 171 0.42 17.00 10.54
N LEU A 172 -0.25 17.73 9.65
CA LEU A 172 0.26 18.96 9.04
C LEU A 172 0.52 20.05 10.08
N THR A 173 -0.37 20.21 11.06
CA THR A 173 -0.19 21.19 12.14
C THR A 173 1.07 20.91 12.94
N VAL A 174 1.29 19.65 13.35
CA VAL A 174 2.50 19.24 14.08
C VAL A 174 3.75 19.40 13.22
N SER A 175 3.68 18.96 11.96
CA SER A 175 4.82 18.98 11.03
C SER A 175 5.25 20.40 10.65
N CYS A 176 4.28 21.28 10.37
CA CYS A 176 4.55 22.70 10.08
C CYS A 176 5.12 23.42 11.32
N ARG A 177 4.63 23.10 12.52
CA ARG A 177 5.18 23.64 13.76
C ARG A 177 6.60 23.15 14.03
N TYR A 178 6.87 21.88 13.75
CA TYR A 178 8.22 21.30 13.85
C TYR A 178 9.20 21.99 12.89
N ILE A 179 8.84 22.09 11.61
CA ILE A 179 9.75 22.70 10.62
C ILE A 179 9.95 24.19 10.92
N TRP A 180 8.92 24.92 11.36
CA TRP A 180 9.07 26.31 11.81
C TRP A 180 10.05 26.45 12.98
N TRP A 181 9.96 25.57 13.99
CA TRP A 181 10.93 25.53 15.08
C TRP A 181 12.35 25.22 14.60
N ARG A 182 12.49 24.28 13.64
CA ARG A 182 13.80 23.95 13.04
C ARG A 182 14.43 25.17 12.39
N TYR A 183 13.68 25.91 11.56
CA TYR A 183 14.15 27.13 10.91
C TYR A 183 14.53 28.25 11.89
N THR A 184 13.76 28.43 12.96
CA THR A 184 13.89 29.61 13.82
C THR A 184 14.84 29.42 15.00
N SER A 185 14.93 28.22 15.56
CA SER A 185 15.46 28.02 16.92
C SER A 185 16.61 27.02 17.02
N THR A 186 16.94 26.28 15.96
CA THR A 186 17.85 25.12 16.07
C THR A 186 19.18 25.25 15.32
N LEU A 187 19.31 26.26 14.45
CA LEU A 187 20.56 26.50 13.72
C LEU A 187 21.57 27.19 14.63
N ASN A 188 22.79 26.63 14.69
CA ASN A 188 23.91 27.22 15.41
C ASN A 188 24.71 28.11 14.47
N TRP A 189 24.55 29.43 14.61
CA TRP A 189 25.23 30.43 13.78
C TRP A 189 26.69 30.68 14.18
N ASN A 190 27.15 30.17 15.33
CA ASN A 190 28.45 30.49 15.90
C ASN A 190 29.57 29.54 15.43
N ASP A 191 29.23 28.34 14.95
CA ASP A 191 30.20 27.36 14.46
C ASP A 191 29.93 27.02 12.99
N PRO A 192 30.84 27.35 12.05
CA PRO A 192 30.63 27.13 10.62
C PRO A 192 30.36 25.66 10.25
N VAL A 193 31.03 24.71 10.90
CA VAL A 193 30.85 23.28 10.59
C VAL A 193 29.47 22.80 11.02
N SER A 194 29.07 23.10 12.25
CA SER A 194 27.72 22.82 12.75
C SER A 194 26.65 23.50 11.91
N LEU A 195 26.89 24.72 11.44
CA LEU A 195 25.96 25.46 10.58
C LEU A 195 25.78 24.76 9.23
N VAL A 196 26.86 24.37 8.55
CA VAL A 196 26.76 23.67 7.26
C VAL A 196 26.03 22.33 7.41
N CYS A 197 26.42 21.51 8.39
CA CYS A 197 25.72 20.25 8.67
C CYS A 197 24.24 20.47 9.03
N GLY A 198 23.95 21.51 9.81
CA GLY A 198 22.60 21.89 10.18
C GLY A 198 21.74 22.32 9.00
N ILE A 199 22.29 23.10 8.06
CA ILE A 199 21.60 23.53 6.84
C ILE A 199 21.34 22.36 5.91
N ILE A 200 22.30 21.44 5.72
CA ILE A 200 22.11 20.24 4.89
C ILE A 200 20.97 19.39 5.47
N LEU A 201 20.97 19.16 6.78
CA LEU A 201 19.89 18.44 7.44
C LEU A 201 18.55 19.16 7.30
N LEU A 202 18.51 20.48 7.49
CA LEU A 202 17.30 21.28 7.33
C LEU A 202 16.75 21.21 5.90
N PHE A 203 17.61 21.19 4.88
CA PHE A 203 17.20 21.02 3.49
C PHE A 203 16.57 19.64 3.26
N ALA A 204 17.20 18.57 3.76
CA ALA A 204 16.65 17.22 3.68
C ALA A 204 15.30 17.09 4.40
N GLU A 205 15.16 17.69 5.59
CA GLU A 205 13.90 17.71 6.34
C GLU A 205 12.82 18.55 5.65
N THR A 206 13.21 19.66 5.02
CA THR A 206 12.29 20.50 4.23
C THR A 206 11.79 19.74 3.01
N TYR A 207 12.68 19.01 2.31
CA TYR A 207 12.28 18.13 1.21
C TYR A 207 11.29 17.06 1.68
N ALA A 208 11.57 16.37 2.80
CA ALA A 208 10.66 15.39 3.38
C ALA A 208 9.31 16.00 3.77
N TRP A 209 9.30 17.21 4.32
CA TRP A 209 8.08 17.95 4.63
C TRP A 209 7.28 18.32 3.38
N VAL A 210 7.93 18.77 2.30
CA VAL A 210 7.27 19.04 1.01
C VAL A 210 6.65 17.75 0.45
N VAL A 211 7.39 16.64 0.45
CA VAL A 211 6.89 15.34 0.00
C VAL A 211 5.70 14.87 0.84
N LEU A 212 5.72 15.08 2.16
CA LEU A 212 4.60 14.79 3.05
C LEU A 212 3.35 15.61 2.67
N VAL A 213 3.50 16.92 2.45
CA VAL A 213 2.39 17.81 2.06
C VAL A 213 1.82 17.38 0.71
N LEU A 214 2.68 17.14 -0.29
CA LEU A 214 2.25 16.67 -1.61
C LEU A 214 1.58 15.30 -1.54
N GLY A 215 2.11 14.37 -0.75
CA GLY A 215 1.52 13.06 -0.54
C GLY A 215 0.13 13.15 0.09
N TYR A 216 -0.07 14.00 1.09
CA TYR A 216 -1.40 14.24 1.67
C TYR A 216 -2.37 14.91 0.70
N PHE A 217 -1.89 15.83 -0.13
CA PHE A 217 -2.71 16.44 -1.17
C PHE A 217 -3.13 15.40 -2.22
N GLN A 218 -2.19 14.55 -2.64
CA GLN A 218 -2.42 13.45 -3.57
C GLN A 218 -3.49 12.47 -3.05
N VAL A 219 -3.41 12.06 -1.79
CA VAL A 219 -4.35 11.07 -1.20
C VAL A 219 -5.47 11.71 -0.38
N VAL A 220 -5.77 12.99 -0.61
CA VAL A 220 -6.75 13.74 0.20
C VAL A 220 -8.14 13.11 0.15
N TRP A 221 -8.51 12.55 -1.01
CA TRP A 221 -9.84 11.98 -1.21
C TRP A 221 -9.83 10.83 -2.25
N PRO A 222 -9.34 9.63 -1.88
CA PRO A 222 -9.29 8.50 -2.80
C PRO A 222 -10.70 8.11 -3.27
N LEU A 223 -10.90 7.94 -4.59
CA LEU A 223 -12.23 7.79 -5.17
C LEU A 223 -12.83 6.39 -4.99
N ASN A 224 -12.00 5.33 -4.98
CA ASN A 224 -12.41 3.93 -4.88
C ASN A 224 -13.55 3.57 -5.87
N ARG A 225 -13.38 3.91 -7.15
CA ARG A 225 -14.42 3.74 -8.17
C ARG A 225 -14.88 2.29 -8.26
N GLN A 226 -16.20 2.10 -8.32
CA GLN A 226 -16.79 0.80 -8.58
C GLN A 226 -16.97 0.59 -10.09
N PRO A 227 -16.97 -0.66 -10.57
CA PRO A 227 -17.28 -0.97 -11.96
C PRO A 227 -18.66 -0.43 -12.36
N VAL A 228 -18.77 0.06 -13.59
CA VAL A 228 -20.04 0.48 -14.17
C VAL A 228 -20.61 -0.69 -14.96
N PRO A 229 -21.90 -1.05 -14.77
CA PRO A 229 -22.51 -2.14 -15.52
C PRO A 229 -22.55 -1.82 -17.02
N LEU A 230 -22.28 -2.83 -17.84
CA LEU A 230 -22.43 -2.74 -19.30
C LEU A 230 -23.92 -2.86 -19.70
N PRO A 231 -24.32 -2.30 -20.85
CA PRO A 231 -25.63 -2.58 -21.43
C PRO A 231 -25.83 -4.08 -21.65
N GLU A 232 -27.06 -4.56 -21.46
CA GLU A 232 -27.42 -5.96 -21.72
C GLU A 232 -27.24 -6.32 -23.19
N ASP A 233 -27.48 -5.37 -24.09
CA ASP A 233 -27.26 -5.51 -25.52
C ASP A 233 -25.76 -5.48 -25.86
N MET A 234 -25.23 -6.64 -26.25
CA MET A 234 -23.83 -6.82 -26.65
C MET A 234 -23.51 -6.15 -28.00
N ASP A 235 -24.50 -5.80 -28.82
CA ASP A 235 -24.28 -5.08 -30.08
C ASP A 235 -23.77 -3.66 -29.83
N LEU A 236 -24.06 -3.08 -28.66
CA LEU A 236 -23.54 -1.78 -28.21
C LEU A 236 -22.12 -1.83 -27.65
N TRP A 237 -21.57 -3.03 -27.43
CA TRP A 237 -20.23 -3.17 -26.88
C TRP A 237 -19.19 -2.80 -27.96
N PRO A 238 -18.13 -2.07 -27.61
CA PRO A 238 -17.14 -1.62 -28.59
C PRO A 238 -16.17 -2.72 -29.00
N THR A 239 -15.47 -2.48 -30.11
CA THR A 239 -14.36 -3.32 -30.57
C THR A 239 -13.09 -3.07 -29.77
N VAL A 240 -12.36 -4.13 -29.42
CA VAL A 240 -11.15 -4.07 -28.60
C VAL A 240 -10.03 -4.88 -29.26
N ASP A 241 -8.88 -4.24 -29.45
CA ASP A 241 -7.61 -4.90 -29.78
C ASP A 241 -6.82 -5.16 -28.49
N ILE A 242 -6.51 -6.43 -28.21
CA ILE A 242 -5.61 -6.81 -27.11
C ILE A 242 -4.20 -6.99 -27.66
N PHE A 243 -3.25 -6.26 -27.10
CA PHE A 243 -1.84 -6.31 -27.45
C PHE A 243 -1.04 -7.01 -26.36
N VAL A 244 -0.25 -7.98 -26.79
CA VAL A 244 0.71 -8.70 -25.94
C VAL A 244 2.10 -8.57 -26.56
N PRO A 245 2.89 -7.55 -26.17
CA PRO A 245 4.24 -7.38 -26.64
C PRO A 245 5.18 -8.39 -25.98
N THR A 246 6.15 -8.86 -26.75
CA THR A 246 7.22 -9.76 -26.29
C THR A 246 8.49 -9.48 -27.08
N TYR A 247 9.65 -9.69 -26.46
CA TYR A 247 10.96 -9.50 -27.07
C TYR A 247 11.79 -10.80 -27.04
N ASN A 248 12.08 -11.29 -25.83
CA ASN A 248 12.94 -12.47 -25.62
C ASN A 248 12.32 -13.52 -24.69
N GLU A 249 11.08 -13.32 -24.23
CA GLU A 249 10.43 -14.21 -23.28
C GLU A 249 10.07 -15.54 -23.93
N ASP A 250 10.17 -16.64 -23.16
CA ASP A 250 9.88 -17.97 -23.67
C ASP A 250 8.41 -18.10 -24.10
N LEU A 251 8.16 -18.79 -25.21
CA LEU A 251 6.82 -19.00 -25.74
C LEU A 251 5.87 -19.62 -24.69
N ASN A 252 6.38 -20.44 -23.77
CA ASN A 252 5.57 -21.04 -22.71
C ASN A 252 5.05 -20.02 -21.69
N VAL A 253 5.72 -18.88 -21.52
CA VAL A 253 5.21 -17.78 -20.70
C VAL A 253 4.10 -17.06 -21.46
N VAL A 254 4.37 -16.66 -22.70
CA VAL A 254 3.45 -15.86 -23.53
C VAL A 254 2.16 -16.62 -23.85
N LYS A 255 2.24 -17.94 -24.05
CA LYS A 255 1.09 -18.83 -24.28
C LYS A 255 -0.01 -18.64 -23.24
N ASN A 256 0.34 -18.53 -21.96
CA ASN A 256 -0.63 -18.41 -20.88
C ASN A 256 -1.45 -17.13 -21.02
N THR A 257 -0.77 -16.02 -21.32
CA THR A 257 -1.41 -14.71 -21.53
C THR A 257 -2.31 -14.74 -22.75
N ILE A 258 -1.85 -15.32 -23.87
CA ILE A 258 -2.66 -15.43 -25.10
C ILE A 258 -3.91 -16.28 -24.91
N TYR A 259 -3.79 -17.46 -24.28
CA TYR A 259 -4.95 -18.30 -23.99
C TYR A 259 -5.93 -17.62 -23.03
N ALA A 260 -5.42 -16.89 -22.03
CA ALA A 260 -6.27 -16.12 -21.14
C ALA A 260 -6.99 -14.97 -21.86
N SER A 261 -6.30 -14.25 -22.75
CA SER A 261 -6.92 -13.23 -23.60
C SER A 261 -8.03 -13.81 -24.49
N GLN A 262 -7.84 -15.01 -25.05
CA GLN A 262 -8.87 -15.72 -25.80
C GLN A 262 -10.07 -16.12 -24.93
N GLY A 263 -9.85 -16.34 -23.63
CA GLY A 263 -10.87 -16.69 -22.64
C GLY A 263 -11.65 -15.50 -22.06
N ILE A 264 -11.35 -14.26 -22.46
CA ILE A 264 -12.08 -13.07 -21.99
C ILE A 264 -13.55 -13.13 -22.45
N ASP A 265 -14.44 -12.75 -21.55
CA ASP A 265 -15.89 -12.75 -21.74
C ASP A 265 -16.34 -11.52 -22.54
N TRP A 266 -16.03 -11.55 -23.84
CA TRP A 266 -16.35 -10.52 -24.84
C TRP A 266 -16.82 -11.16 -26.18
N PRO A 267 -17.68 -10.49 -26.97
CA PRO A 267 -18.06 -10.96 -28.30
C PRO A 267 -16.83 -11.19 -29.19
N LYS A 268 -16.76 -12.37 -29.82
CA LYS A 268 -15.56 -12.82 -30.57
C LYS A 268 -15.32 -12.03 -31.84
N ASP A 269 -16.37 -11.52 -32.46
CA ASP A 269 -16.33 -10.62 -33.61
C ASP A 269 -15.83 -9.20 -33.27
N LYS A 270 -15.81 -8.85 -31.97
CA LYS A 270 -15.37 -7.55 -31.46
C LYS A 270 -14.06 -7.61 -30.68
N LEU A 271 -13.42 -8.78 -30.63
CA LEU A 271 -12.19 -9.01 -29.88
C LEU A 271 -11.10 -9.51 -30.82
N ASN A 272 -10.07 -8.69 -31.02
CA ASN A 272 -8.89 -9.10 -31.76
C ASN A 272 -7.71 -9.21 -30.79
N ILE A 273 -6.89 -10.25 -30.96
CA ILE A 273 -5.72 -10.48 -30.09
C ILE A 273 -4.48 -10.44 -30.98
N TRP A 274 -3.48 -9.71 -30.53
CA TRP A 274 -2.25 -9.45 -31.27
C TRP A 274 -1.03 -9.83 -30.43
N ILE A 275 -0.22 -10.74 -30.96
CA ILE A 275 1.14 -10.99 -30.48
C ILE A 275 2.06 -10.01 -31.19
N LEU A 276 2.71 -9.13 -30.41
CA LEU A 276 3.67 -8.16 -30.93
C LEU A 276 5.08 -8.69 -30.65
N ASP A 277 5.61 -9.51 -31.55
CA ASP A 277 6.91 -10.17 -31.36
C ASP A 277 8.05 -9.33 -31.95
N ASP A 278 8.73 -8.61 -31.08
CA ASP A 278 9.90 -7.82 -31.43
C ASP A 278 11.19 -8.65 -31.53
N GLY A 279 11.11 -9.97 -31.28
CA GLY A 279 12.21 -10.91 -31.55
C GLY A 279 12.13 -11.55 -32.94
N GLY A 280 11.03 -11.38 -33.67
CA GLY A 280 10.83 -11.96 -35.01
C GLY A 280 10.93 -13.49 -35.06
N ARG A 281 10.44 -14.19 -34.03
CA ARG A 281 10.67 -15.61 -33.80
C ARG A 281 9.63 -16.46 -34.52
N GLU A 282 10.09 -17.36 -35.40
CA GLU A 282 9.19 -18.17 -36.23
C GLU A 282 8.24 -19.08 -35.41
N ALA A 283 8.69 -19.54 -34.23
CA ALA A 283 7.85 -20.30 -33.31
C ALA A 283 6.60 -19.52 -32.85
N PHE A 284 6.71 -18.19 -32.68
CA PHE A 284 5.58 -17.33 -32.31
C PHE A 284 4.65 -17.11 -33.50
N ARG A 285 5.19 -16.95 -34.71
CA ARG A 285 4.39 -16.86 -35.94
C ARG A 285 3.55 -18.12 -36.15
N GLN A 286 4.16 -19.29 -36.03
CA GLN A 286 3.46 -20.56 -36.17
C GLN A 286 2.40 -20.74 -35.07
N PHE A 287 2.77 -20.45 -33.81
CA PHE A 287 1.84 -20.52 -32.70
C PHE A 287 0.62 -19.60 -32.90
N ALA A 288 0.83 -18.35 -33.31
CA ALA A 288 -0.25 -17.40 -33.57
C ALA A 288 -1.23 -17.91 -34.63
N LYS A 289 -0.71 -18.51 -35.69
CA LYS A 289 -1.49 -19.14 -36.75
C LYS A 289 -2.31 -20.34 -36.22
N ASP A 290 -1.70 -21.17 -35.39
CA ASP A 290 -2.34 -22.37 -34.84
C ASP A 290 -3.50 -22.02 -33.90
N VAL A 291 -3.37 -20.95 -33.12
CA VAL A 291 -4.42 -20.51 -32.17
C VAL A 291 -5.38 -19.47 -32.75
N GLY A 292 -5.13 -18.99 -33.97
CA GLY A 292 -6.00 -18.05 -34.68
C GLY A 292 -5.97 -16.62 -34.13
N VAL A 293 -4.78 -16.13 -33.75
CA VAL A 293 -4.58 -14.72 -33.32
C VAL A 293 -3.66 -13.99 -34.31
N HIS A 294 -3.66 -12.66 -34.26
CA HIS A 294 -2.81 -11.87 -35.12
C HIS A 294 -1.37 -11.88 -34.62
N TYR A 295 -0.42 -11.92 -35.56
CA TYR A 295 1.00 -11.84 -35.28
C TYR A 295 1.59 -10.69 -36.07
N ILE A 296 2.37 -9.86 -35.37
CA ILE A 296 3.18 -8.84 -36.01
C ILE A 296 4.60 -8.91 -35.47
N ALA A 297 5.55 -8.75 -36.39
CA ALA A 297 6.95 -8.53 -36.09
C ALA A 297 7.43 -7.40 -36.98
N ARG A 298 8.45 -6.68 -36.54
CA ARG A 298 9.05 -5.55 -37.27
C ARG A 298 10.51 -5.82 -37.56
N THR A 299 11.03 -5.16 -38.57
CA THR A 299 12.41 -5.30 -39.03
C THR A 299 13.39 -4.35 -38.33
N SER A 300 12.90 -3.20 -37.85
CA SER A 300 13.66 -2.23 -37.05
C SER A 300 13.18 -2.26 -35.59
N HIS A 301 14.13 -2.23 -34.65
CA HIS A 301 13.89 -2.32 -33.20
C HIS A 301 13.96 -0.96 -32.50
N GLU A 302 13.66 0.11 -33.24
CA GLU A 302 13.63 1.47 -32.69
C GLU A 302 12.58 1.61 -31.58
N HIS A 303 12.92 2.34 -30.52
CA HIS A 303 12.01 2.67 -29.42
C HIS A 303 11.40 1.48 -28.65
N ALA A 304 12.07 0.31 -28.65
CA ALA A 304 11.73 -0.85 -27.82
C ALA A 304 10.21 -1.16 -27.79
N LYS A 305 9.62 -1.37 -26.61
CA LYS A 305 8.19 -1.70 -26.43
C LYS A 305 7.25 -0.66 -27.05
N ALA A 306 7.51 0.64 -26.85
CA ALA A 306 6.72 1.72 -27.42
C ALA A 306 6.65 1.63 -28.95
N GLY A 307 7.80 1.45 -29.60
CA GLY A 307 7.88 1.32 -31.04
C GLY A 307 7.17 0.06 -31.56
N ASN A 308 7.21 -1.03 -30.80
CA ASN A 308 6.55 -2.29 -31.16
C ASN A 308 5.02 -2.11 -31.14
N ILE A 309 4.50 -1.50 -30.08
CA ILE A 309 3.09 -1.13 -29.97
C ILE A 309 2.69 -0.17 -31.10
N ASN A 310 3.46 0.89 -31.33
CA ASN A 310 3.20 1.85 -32.41
C ASN A 310 3.22 1.23 -33.80
N ASN A 311 4.03 0.20 -34.02
CA ASN A 311 3.99 -0.56 -35.26
C ASN A 311 2.66 -1.32 -35.42
N ALA A 312 2.19 -1.97 -34.35
CA ALA A 312 0.92 -2.70 -34.34
C ALA A 312 -0.29 -1.77 -34.53
N LEU A 313 -0.26 -0.59 -33.91
CA LEU A 313 -1.28 0.46 -33.98
C LEU A 313 -1.60 0.93 -35.42
N LYS A 314 -0.69 0.71 -36.39
CA LYS A 314 -0.93 0.99 -37.81
C LYS A 314 -1.92 0.03 -38.45
N TYR A 315 -1.95 -1.23 -37.98
CA TYR A 315 -2.74 -2.32 -38.54
C TYR A 315 -4.02 -2.59 -37.75
N ALA A 316 -3.93 -2.49 -36.42
CA ALA A 316 -5.06 -2.59 -35.50
C ALA A 316 -6.10 -1.47 -35.75
N LYS A 317 -7.39 -1.81 -35.68
CA LYS A 317 -8.52 -0.91 -36.03
C LYS A 317 -9.66 -0.90 -35.01
N GLY A 318 -9.48 -1.56 -33.87
CA GLY A 318 -10.41 -1.52 -32.75
C GLY A 318 -10.55 -0.11 -32.19
N GLU A 319 -11.72 0.18 -31.64
CA GLU A 319 -12.03 1.45 -30.98
C GLU A 319 -11.22 1.65 -29.69
N PHE A 320 -10.82 0.55 -29.06
CA PHE A 320 -10.00 0.52 -27.86
C PHE A 320 -8.83 -0.45 -28.01
N VAL A 321 -7.75 -0.13 -27.32
CA VAL A 321 -6.56 -0.97 -27.23
C VAL A 321 -6.32 -1.33 -25.77
N SER A 322 -6.20 -2.61 -25.48
CA SER A 322 -5.78 -3.12 -24.18
C SER A 322 -4.36 -3.64 -24.28
N ILE A 323 -3.49 -3.28 -23.33
CA ILE A 323 -2.09 -3.69 -23.35
C ILE A 323 -1.83 -4.57 -22.12
N PHE A 324 -1.28 -5.77 -22.36
CA PHE A 324 -0.79 -6.66 -21.31
C PHE A 324 0.65 -7.07 -21.63
N ASP A 325 1.56 -6.92 -20.68
CA ASP A 325 2.86 -7.59 -20.79
C ASP A 325 2.68 -9.10 -20.91
N CYS A 326 3.66 -9.77 -21.51
CA CYS A 326 3.54 -11.18 -21.82
C CYS A 326 3.44 -12.10 -20.59
N ASP A 327 3.75 -11.61 -19.39
CA ASP A 327 3.61 -12.27 -18.09
C ASP A 327 2.38 -11.79 -17.28
N HIS A 328 1.65 -10.79 -17.77
CA HIS A 328 0.41 -10.29 -17.17
C HIS A 328 -0.82 -11.00 -17.74
N VAL A 329 -1.18 -12.13 -17.12
CA VAL A 329 -2.31 -12.97 -17.55
C VAL A 329 -3.65 -12.31 -17.16
N PRO A 330 -4.49 -11.89 -18.11
CA PRO A 330 -5.76 -11.23 -17.81
C PRO A 330 -6.79 -12.18 -17.20
N THR A 331 -7.71 -11.64 -16.40
CA THR A 331 -8.90 -12.37 -15.95
C THR A 331 -10.01 -12.32 -16.99
N ARG A 332 -10.90 -13.31 -16.97
CA ARG A 332 -12.03 -13.39 -17.92
C ARG A 332 -12.93 -12.15 -17.92
N SER A 333 -13.09 -11.53 -16.75
CA SER A 333 -13.95 -10.36 -16.54
C SER A 333 -13.28 -9.02 -16.83
N PHE A 334 -12.00 -8.98 -17.24
CA PHE A 334 -11.22 -7.74 -17.36
C PHE A 334 -11.95 -6.64 -18.17
N LEU A 335 -12.44 -6.96 -19.37
CA LEU A 335 -13.16 -5.98 -20.21
C LEU A 335 -14.53 -5.61 -19.62
N GLN A 336 -15.24 -6.56 -19.00
CA GLN A 336 -16.53 -6.27 -18.37
C GLN A 336 -16.39 -5.29 -17.19
N MET A 337 -15.29 -5.38 -16.45
CA MET A 337 -15.02 -4.52 -15.30
C MET A 337 -14.49 -3.13 -15.67
N THR A 338 -14.01 -2.95 -16.89
CA THR A 338 -13.35 -1.71 -17.35
C THR A 338 -14.20 -0.92 -18.36
N MET A 339 -14.80 -1.61 -19.34
CA MET A 339 -15.45 -0.95 -20.49
C MET A 339 -16.69 -0.13 -20.15
N GLY A 340 -17.40 -0.45 -19.06
CA GLY A 340 -18.59 0.30 -18.64
C GLY A 340 -18.31 1.79 -18.40
N TRP A 341 -17.13 2.13 -17.90
CA TRP A 341 -16.75 3.53 -17.67
C TRP A 341 -16.54 4.31 -18.97
N PHE A 342 -15.98 3.71 -20.02
CA PHE A 342 -15.83 4.36 -21.33
C PHE A 342 -17.16 4.61 -22.04
N LEU A 343 -18.18 3.80 -21.74
CA LEU A 343 -19.53 4.01 -22.25
C LEU A 343 -20.23 5.15 -21.52
N LYS A 344 -20.02 5.26 -20.20
CA LYS A 344 -20.57 6.32 -19.35
C LYS A 344 -19.89 7.68 -19.57
N GLU A 345 -18.57 7.70 -19.58
CA GLU A 345 -17.74 8.91 -19.69
C GLU A 345 -17.07 8.93 -21.08
N LYS A 346 -17.63 9.72 -22.01
CA LYS A 346 -17.17 9.74 -23.41
C LYS A 346 -15.78 10.35 -23.58
N GLU A 347 -15.40 11.25 -22.68
CA GLU A 347 -14.07 11.90 -22.67
C GLU A 347 -13.00 11.04 -21.98
N LEU A 348 -13.36 9.90 -21.38
CA LEU A 348 -12.38 9.00 -20.78
C LEU A 348 -11.46 8.44 -21.87
N ALA A 349 -10.16 8.76 -21.76
CA ALA A 349 -9.13 8.35 -22.70
C ALA A 349 -8.42 7.05 -22.26
N MET A 350 -8.25 6.83 -20.96
CA MET A 350 -7.49 5.70 -20.44
C MET A 350 -8.08 5.19 -19.12
N MET A 351 -7.99 3.88 -18.91
CA MET A 351 -8.29 3.23 -17.65
C MET A 351 -7.15 2.29 -17.28
N GLN A 352 -6.53 2.53 -16.12
CA GLN A 352 -5.48 1.70 -15.55
C GLN A 352 -6.08 0.78 -14.48
N THR A 353 -5.75 -0.50 -14.53
CA THR A 353 -6.06 -1.46 -13.44
C THR A 353 -4.80 -1.78 -12.61
N PRO A 354 -4.94 -2.19 -11.34
CA PRO A 354 -3.79 -2.57 -10.51
C PRO A 354 -2.93 -3.68 -11.10
N HIS A 355 -1.62 -3.62 -10.89
CA HIS A 355 -0.75 -4.78 -11.15
C HIS A 355 -0.73 -5.69 -9.93
N HIS A 356 -0.96 -6.98 -10.16
CA HIS A 356 -0.96 -7.99 -9.13
C HIS A 356 -0.05 -9.16 -9.53
N PHE A 357 0.97 -9.40 -8.72
CA PHE A 357 2.01 -10.40 -9.00
C PHE A 357 1.76 -11.71 -8.23
N PHE A 358 1.99 -12.84 -8.88
CA PHE A 358 1.85 -14.16 -8.25
C PHE A 358 3.06 -14.55 -7.41
N SER A 359 4.25 -14.11 -7.80
CA SER A 359 5.53 -14.38 -7.16
C SER A 359 5.94 -13.24 -6.22
N PRO A 360 6.65 -13.55 -5.12
CA PRO A 360 7.26 -12.52 -4.29
C PRO A 360 8.34 -11.77 -5.06
N ASP A 361 8.47 -10.48 -4.76
CA ASP A 361 9.69 -9.76 -5.12
C ASP A 361 10.90 -10.29 -4.30
N PRO A 362 12.14 -9.98 -4.72
CA PRO A 362 13.34 -10.45 -4.04
C PRO A 362 13.40 -10.10 -2.55
N PHE A 363 12.90 -8.94 -2.12
CA PHE A 363 12.89 -8.53 -0.71
C PHE A 363 11.89 -9.36 0.08
N GLU A 364 10.66 -9.51 -0.42
CA GLU A 364 9.64 -10.36 0.20
C GLU A 364 10.11 -11.80 0.38
N ARG A 365 10.75 -12.36 -0.66
CA ARG A 365 11.29 -13.71 -0.65
C ARG A 365 12.44 -13.85 0.36
N ASN A 366 13.44 -12.96 0.27
CA ASN A 366 14.64 -13.07 1.08
C ASN A 366 14.39 -12.76 2.57
N LEU A 367 13.37 -11.93 2.88
CA LEU A 367 12.96 -11.62 4.24
C LEU A 367 11.85 -12.55 4.78
N GLY A 368 11.35 -13.49 3.97
CA GLY A 368 10.30 -14.43 4.37
C GLY A 368 8.95 -13.77 4.72
N ARG A 369 8.63 -12.65 4.07
CA ARG A 369 7.43 -11.83 4.33
C ARG A 369 6.33 -11.95 3.28
N PHE A 370 6.55 -12.74 2.23
CA PHE A 370 5.56 -12.94 1.17
C PHE A 370 4.18 -13.29 1.71
N ARG A 371 3.14 -12.56 1.26
CA ARG A 371 1.73 -12.67 1.68
C ARG A 371 1.44 -12.44 3.17
N LYS A 372 2.44 -12.08 3.99
CA LYS A 372 2.25 -11.66 5.39
C LYS A 372 2.23 -10.16 5.54
N THR A 373 2.97 -9.47 4.67
CA THR A 373 3.01 -8.01 4.56
C THR A 373 2.57 -7.65 3.14
N PRO A 374 1.74 -6.60 2.96
CA PRO A 374 1.42 -6.12 1.62
C PRO A 374 2.69 -5.77 0.84
N ASN A 375 2.70 -6.11 -0.45
CA ASN A 375 3.77 -5.75 -1.36
C ASN A 375 3.83 -4.21 -1.52
N GLU A 376 5.01 -3.66 -1.81
CA GLU A 376 5.20 -2.24 -2.11
C GLU A 376 4.20 -1.72 -3.16
N GLY A 377 3.95 -2.50 -4.22
CA GLY A 377 3.00 -2.17 -5.28
C GLY A 377 1.56 -1.97 -4.78
N THR A 378 1.18 -2.58 -3.65
CA THR A 378 -0.16 -2.39 -3.08
C THR A 378 -0.38 -0.96 -2.57
N LEU A 379 0.67 -0.28 -2.10
CA LEU A 379 0.56 1.13 -1.72
C LEU A 379 0.28 1.99 -2.96
N PHE A 380 1.02 1.75 -4.04
CA PHE A 380 0.93 2.52 -5.27
C PHE A 380 -0.40 2.27 -6.01
N TYR A 381 -0.69 1.02 -6.38
CA TYR A 381 -1.91 0.68 -7.13
C TYR A 381 -3.19 0.73 -6.30
N GLY A 382 -3.08 0.81 -4.97
CA GLY A 382 -4.21 1.03 -4.08
C GLY A 382 -4.38 2.51 -3.77
N LEU A 383 -3.85 2.93 -2.62
CA LEU A 383 -4.12 4.25 -2.06
C LEU A 383 -3.66 5.41 -2.95
N VAL A 384 -2.48 5.29 -3.57
CA VAL A 384 -1.88 6.39 -4.34
C VAL A 384 -2.60 6.60 -5.67
N GLN A 385 -2.85 5.54 -6.44
CA GLN A 385 -3.57 5.65 -7.71
C GLN A 385 -5.04 6.06 -7.51
N ASP A 386 -5.72 5.56 -6.48
CA ASP A 386 -7.08 6.04 -6.14
C ASP A 386 -7.08 7.53 -5.74
N GLY A 387 -5.96 8.02 -5.17
CA GLY A 387 -5.74 9.44 -4.87
C GLY A 387 -5.46 10.26 -6.14
N ASN A 388 -4.62 9.76 -7.05
CA ASN A 388 -4.38 10.39 -8.35
C ASN A 388 -5.66 10.53 -9.17
N ASP A 389 -6.54 9.53 -9.12
CA ASP A 389 -7.83 9.52 -9.82
C ASP A 389 -8.77 10.65 -9.36
N MET A 390 -8.61 11.17 -8.13
CA MET A 390 -9.32 12.37 -7.67
C MET A 390 -8.93 13.63 -8.44
N TRP A 391 -7.70 13.66 -8.94
CA TRP A 391 -7.09 14.80 -9.61
C TRP A 391 -7.01 14.61 -11.14
N ASP A 392 -7.70 13.60 -11.68
CA ASP A 392 -7.57 13.16 -13.08
C ASP A 392 -6.10 12.91 -13.49
N ALA A 393 -5.29 12.45 -12.54
CA ALA A 393 -3.84 12.28 -12.68
C ALA A 393 -3.40 10.80 -12.68
N THR A 394 -4.36 9.87 -12.80
CA THR A 394 -4.04 8.44 -13.02
C THR A 394 -3.32 8.29 -14.35
N PHE A 395 -2.20 7.58 -14.36
CA PHE A 395 -1.38 7.40 -15.54
C PHE A 395 -1.19 5.94 -15.90
N PHE A 396 -0.89 5.70 -17.17
CA PHE A 396 -0.64 4.40 -17.77
C PHE A 396 0.68 3.82 -17.23
N CYS A 397 0.60 2.59 -16.72
CA CYS A 397 1.71 1.86 -16.10
C CYS A 397 2.21 0.71 -17.00
N GLY A 398 2.11 0.85 -18.32
CA GLY A 398 2.72 -0.06 -19.30
C GLY A 398 1.93 -1.35 -19.57
N SER A 399 1.07 -1.79 -18.65
CA SER A 399 0.27 -3.01 -18.76
C SER A 399 -1.03 -2.91 -17.96
N CYS A 400 -1.94 -3.84 -18.19
CA CYS A 400 -3.24 -3.95 -17.51
C CYS A 400 -4.08 -2.67 -17.65
N ALA A 401 -4.04 -2.07 -18.84
CA ALA A 401 -4.73 -0.83 -19.14
C ALA A 401 -5.53 -0.93 -20.43
N VAL A 402 -6.62 -0.17 -20.50
CA VAL A 402 -7.42 0.04 -21.70
C VAL A 402 -7.30 1.50 -22.11
N ILE A 403 -7.05 1.77 -23.38
CA ILE A 403 -6.84 3.10 -23.95
C ILE A 403 -7.78 3.27 -25.14
N ARG A 404 -8.46 4.42 -25.21
CA ARG A 404 -9.29 4.80 -26.35
C ARG A 404 -8.40 5.14 -27.54
N ARG A 405 -8.71 4.57 -28.71
CA ARG A 405 -7.85 4.72 -29.89
C ARG A 405 -7.74 6.16 -30.40
N GLY A 406 -8.85 6.91 -30.38
CA GLY A 406 -8.92 8.30 -30.86
C GLY A 406 -7.87 9.22 -30.22
N PRO A 407 -7.94 9.49 -28.90
CA PRO A 407 -6.94 10.33 -28.21
C PRO A 407 -5.51 9.78 -28.36
N LEU A 408 -5.33 8.46 -28.33
CA LEU A 408 -4.02 7.83 -28.54
C LEU A 408 -3.44 8.14 -29.93
N ASP A 409 -4.27 8.18 -30.97
CA ASP A 409 -3.84 8.57 -32.31
C ASP A 409 -3.52 10.05 -32.45
N GLU A 410 -4.28 10.92 -31.77
CA GLU A 410 -4.05 12.36 -31.77
C GLU A 410 -2.68 12.74 -31.23
N ILE A 411 -2.19 12.01 -30.23
CA ILE A 411 -0.83 12.19 -29.66
C ILE A 411 0.27 11.43 -30.42
N GLY A 412 -0.08 10.73 -31.51
CA GLY A 412 0.87 9.99 -32.35
C GLY A 412 1.22 8.57 -31.85
N GLY A 413 0.41 8.01 -30.96
CA GLY A 413 0.62 6.69 -30.35
C GLY A 413 1.29 6.75 -28.98
N ILE A 414 1.95 5.66 -28.60
CA ILE A 414 2.75 5.57 -27.36
C ILE A 414 3.99 6.46 -27.52
N ALA A 415 4.30 7.27 -26.50
CA ALA A 415 5.47 8.14 -26.50
C ALA A 415 6.79 7.35 -26.62
N VAL A 416 7.84 7.95 -27.17
CA VAL A 416 9.08 7.22 -27.54
C VAL A 416 10.38 7.86 -27.04
N GLU A 417 10.26 9.02 -26.40
CA GLU A 417 11.38 9.90 -26.03
C GLU A 417 12.06 9.49 -24.73
N THR A 418 11.38 8.71 -23.88
CA THR A 418 11.89 8.22 -22.59
C THR A 418 11.72 6.71 -22.49
N VAL A 419 12.47 6.09 -21.59
CA VAL A 419 12.40 4.65 -21.27
C VAL A 419 11.12 4.29 -20.53
N THR A 420 10.47 5.26 -19.89
CA THR A 420 9.14 5.11 -19.26
C THR A 420 8.07 5.65 -20.21
N GLU A 421 7.91 4.98 -21.35
CA GLU A 421 7.02 5.41 -22.42
C GLU A 421 5.59 5.59 -21.95
N ASP A 422 5.19 4.77 -20.99
CA ASP A 422 3.85 4.61 -20.49
C ASP A 422 3.36 5.86 -19.74
N ALA A 423 4.11 6.28 -18.72
CA ALA A 423 3.83 7.48 -17.95
C ALA A 423 3.93 8.74 -18.83
N HIS A 424 4.91 8.78 -19.76
CA HIS A 424 5.03 9.90 -20.69
C HIS A 424 3.86 9.98 -21.68
N THR A 425 3.33 8.85 -22.12
CA THR A 425 2.12 8.82 -22.97
C THR A 425 0.93 9.44 -22.25
N SER A 426 0.78 9.24 -20.94
CA SER A 426 -0.32 9.86 -20.17
C SER A 426 -0.16 11.36 -19.94
N LEU A 427 1.06 11.89 -20.06
CA LEU A 427 1.32 13.33 -19.93
C LEU A 427 1.05 14.09 -21.25
N ARG A 428 1.02 13.38 -22.38
CA ARG A 428 0.66 13.94 -23.69
C ARG A 428 -0.85 13.92 -23.84
#